data_AF-A0A3D5ZLI5-F1
#
_entry.id   AF-A0A3D5ZLI5-F1
#
_cell.length_a   1.000
_cell.length_b   1.000
_cell.length_c   1.000
_cell.angle_alpha   90.00
_cell.angle_beta   90.00
_cell.angle_gamma   90.00
#
_symmetry.space_group_name_H-M   'P 1'
#
loop_
_entity.id
_entity.type
_entity.pdbx_description
1 polymer ?
#
loop_
_entity_poly.entity_id
_entity_poly.type
_entity_poly.pdbx_seq_one_letter_code
_entity_poly.pdbx_strand_id
1 'polypeptide(L)'
;MERKTQKPLTAFLGMLLFAIILFSALFMTGCSLRTGDYTEEQHKQRISERLEKEFSHWSYAPGKYFDSFEVYPLYDENENLVFFLIELEPFYFEFVKLVDDPDFLHWLIRFDIMYQYDGVNEWSPYKPSGETSSNDPNIGRDWILDENGEKIVYKKSPYYVTGNIDNRKYIIETEKRDEYVCAVKENGKFVNLISGDTFEIENGSISTLQATFDLAFRPEIRL
;
A
#
# COMPACT_ATOMS: atom_id res chain seq x y z
N MET A 1 -54.23 -25.26 -43.43
CA MET A 1 -53.15 -24.31 -43.12
C MET A 1 -52.73 -24.55 -41.67
N GLU A 2 -51.69 -25.36 -41.48
CA GLU A 2 -51.26 -25.89 -40.18
C GLU A 2 -50.67 -24.80 -39.28
N ARG A 3 -51.18 -24.65 -38.03
CA ARG A 3 -50.42 -23.97 -36.96
C ARG A 3 -49.50 -25.00 -36.30
N LYS A 4 -48.30 -25.16 -36.86
CA LYS A 4 -47.23 -25.97 -36.26
C LYS A 4 -46.76 -25.35 -34.93
N THR A 5 -46.98 -26.07 -33.83
CA THR A 5 -46.04 -26.33 -32.72
C THR A 5 -44.96 -25.26 -32.39
N GLN A 6 -45.30 -23.97 -32.33
CA GLN A 6 -44.33 -22.92 -31.97
C GLN A 6 -44.13 -22.74 -30.46
N LYS A 7 -45.12 -23.07 -29.62
CA LYS A 7 -45.08 -22.85 -28.16
C LYS A 7 -44.03 -23.67 -27.39
N PRO A 8 -43.74 -24.95 -27.70
CA PRO A 8 -42.73 -25.70 -26.94
C PRO A 8 -41.31 -25.28 -27.33
N LEU A 9 -41.09 -24.87 -28.58
CA LEU A 9 -39.76 -24.48 -29.07
C LEU A 9 -39.32 -23.13 -28.49
N THR A 10 -40.22 -22.15 -28.38
CA THR A 10 -39.93 -20.85 -27.75
C THR A 10 -39.71 -20.97 -26.24
N ALA A 11 -40.49 -21.81 -25.56
CA ALA A 11 -40.29 -22.10 -24.13
C ALA A 11 -38.96 -22.83 -23.88
N PHE A 12 -38.59 -23.78 -24.75
CA PHE A 12 -37.31 -24.48 -24.69
C PHE A 12 -36.13 -23.53 -24.96
N LEU A 13 -36.23 -22.68 -25.98
CA LEU A 13 -35.21 -21.65 -26.27
C LEU A 13 -35.06 -20.66 -25.12
N GLY A 14 -36.16 -20.21 -24.51
CA GLY A 14 -36.13 -19.33 -23.35
C GLY A 14 -35.48 -19.98 -22.13
N MET A 15 -35.79 -21.27 -21.87
CA MET A 15 -35.20 -22.04 -20.77
C MET A 15 -33.70 -22.30 -21.00
N LEU A 16 -33.30 -22.59 -22.25
CA LEU A 16 -31.90 -22.74 -22.64
C LEU A 16 -31.13 -21.42 -22.47
N LEU A 17 -31.71 -20.28 -22.88
CA LEU A 17 -31.09 -18.97 -22.72
C LEU A 17 -30.91 -18.60 -21.24
N PHE A 18 -31.92 -18.88 -20.42
CA PHE A 18 -31.87 -18.66 -18.97
C PHE A 18 -30.82 -19.56 -18.30
N ALA A 19 -30.73 -20.83 -18.71
CA ALA A 19 -29.69 -21.75 -18.25
C ALA A 19 -28.29 -21.26 -18.65
N ILE A 20 -28.10 -20.77 -19.87
CA ILE A 20 -26.83 -20.18 -20.34
C ILE A 20 -26.47 -18.94 -19.53
N ILE A 21 -27.44 -18.07 -19.18
CA ILE A 21 -27.20 -16.89 -18.35
C ILE A 21 -26.85 -17.28 -16.90
N LEU A 22 -27.50 -18.30 -16.34
CA LEU A 22 -27.15 -18.83 -15.02
C LEU A 22 -25.77 -19.51 -15.03
N PHE A 23 -25.46 -20.26 -16.08
CA PHE A 23 -24.17 -20.93 -16.23
C PHE A 23 -23.05 -19.92 -16.48
N SER A 24 -23.29 -18.86 -17.25
CA SER A 24 -22.33 -17.76 -17.43
C SER A 24 -22.16 -16.96 -16.14
N ALA A 25 -23.21 -16.73 -15.35
CA ALA A 25 -23.10 -16.13 -14.02
C ALA A 25 -22.25 -16.99 -13.05
N LEU A 26 -22.32 -18.32 -13.16
CA LEU A 26 -21.45 -19.25 -12.41
C LEU A 26 -20.00 -19.28 -12.90
N PHE A 27 -19.71 -18.87 -14.14
CA PHE A 27 -18.34 -18.66 -14.64
C PHE A 27 -17.82 -17.24 -14.43
N MET A 28 -18.70 -16.26 -14.17
CA MET A 28 -18.32 -14.90 -13.76
C MET A 28 -17.86 -14.82 -12.29
N THR A 29 -18.04 -15.89 -11.50
CA THR A 29 -17.39 -16.03 -10.18
C THR A 29 -15.96 -16.59 -10.28
N GLY A 30 -15.38 -16.62 -11.49
CA GLY A 30 -14.04 -17.14 -11.77
C GLY A 30 -12.93 -16.17 -11.36
N CYS A 31 -12.21 -16.56 -10.30
CA CYS A 31 -10.82 -16.20 -9.96
C CYS A 31 -10.46 -14.71 -10.03
N SER A 32 -10.96 -13.89 -9.10
CA SER A 32 -10.18 -12.73 -8.70
C SER A 32 -8.91 -13.25 -8.02
N LEU A 33 -7.75 -12.93 -8.60
CA LEU A 33 -6.44 -13.22 -8.02
C LEU A 33 -6.34 -12.43 -6.71
N ARG A 34 -6.19 -13.12 -5.59
CA ARG A 34 -6.02 -12.52 -4.26
C ARG A 34 -4.53 -12.32 -3.96
N THR A 35 -4.21 -11.43 -3.03
CA THR A 35 -2.82 -11.26 -2.58
C THR A 35 -2.31 -12.56 -1.95
N GLY A 36 -3.15 -13.26 -1.17
CA GLY A 36 -2.83 -14.56 -0.60
C GLY A 36 -2.54 -15.68 -1.60
N ASP A 37 -2.81 -15.50 -2.91
CA ASP A 37 -2.47 -16.46 -3.95
C ASP A 37 -0.99 -16.40 -4.36
N TYR A 38 -0.24 -15.40 -3.88
CA TYR A 38 1.15 -15.15 -4.24
C TYR A 38 2.06 -15.19 -3.01
N THR A 39 3.26 -15.72 -3.23
CA THR A 39 4.37 -15.60 -2.28
C THR A 39 4.96 -14.18 -2.31
N GLU A 40 5.70 -13.82 -1.27
CA GLU A 40 6.45 -12.57 -1.19
C GLU A 40 7.34 -12.32 -2.42
N GLU A 41 8.11 -13.32 -2.86
CA GLU A 41 8.98 -13.20 -4.03
C GLU A 41 8.18 -13.02 -5.33
N GLN A 42 7.01 -13.65 -5.45
CA GLN A 42 6.13 -13.44 -6.60
C GLN A 42 5.52 -12.04 -6.61
N HIS A 43 5.13 -11.51 -5.45
CA HIS A 43 4.69 -10.13 -5.33
C HIS A 43 5.81 -9.16 -5.71
N LYS A 44 7.01 -9.35 -5.14
CA LYS A 44 8.19 -8.56 -5.45
C LYS A 44 8.51 -8.56 -6.94
N GLN A 45 8.54 -9.74 -7.57
CA GLN A 45 8.75 -9.86 -9.02
C GLN A 45 7.68 -9.09 -9.81
N ARG A 46 6.40 -9.26 -9.48
CA ARG A 46 5.29 -8.59 -10.19
C ARG A 46 5.35 -7.06 -10.05
N ILE A 47 5.72 -6.56 -8.88
CA ILE A 47 5.95 -5.13 -8.66
C ILE A 47 7.13 -4.68 -9.52
N SER A 48 8.28 -5.33 -9.44
CA SER A 48 9.47 -4.99 -10.24
C SER A 48 9.17 -4.97 -11.75
N GLU A 49 8.50 -5.99 -12.28
CA GLU A 49 8.11 -6.05 -13.71
C GLU A 49 7.17 -4.90 -14.13
N ARG A 50 6.37 -4.35 -13.21
CA ARG A 50 5.55 -3.16 -13.46
C ARG A 50 6.41 -1.91 -13.45
N LEU A 51 7.30 -1.77 -12.47
CA LEU A 51 8.21 -0.62 -12.36
C LEU A 51 9.13 -0.53 -13.58
N GLU A 52 9.75 -1.63 -14.00
CA GLU A 52 10.70 -1.68 -15.14
C GLU A 52 10.12 -1.15 -16.45
N LYS A 53 8.81 -1.28 -16.67
CA LYS A 53 8.14 -0.79 -17.89
C LYS A 53 8.14 0.73 -17.99
N GLU A 54 8.03 1.40 -16.85
CA GLU A 54 7.90 2.86 -16.77
C GLU A 54 9.22 3.53 -16.33
N PHE A 55 10.09 2.79 -15.62
CA PHE A 55 11.27 3.29 -14.92
C PHE A 55 12.17 4.20 -15.76
N SER A 56 12.41 3.84 -17.03
CA SER A 56 13.27 4.63 -17.93
C SER A 56 12.78 6.06 -18.22
N HIS A 57 11.51 6.36 -17.93
CA HIS A 57 10.91 7.68 -18.12
C HIS A 57 10.87 8.52 -16.85
N TRP A 58 11.17 7.93 -15.69
CA TRP A 58 11.04 8.59 -14.41
C TRP A 58 12.17 9.58 -14.16
N SER A 59 11.79 10.82 -13.91
CA SER A 59 12.68 11.97 -13.86
C SER A 59 12.37 12.82 -12.64
N TYR A 60 13.40 13.08 -11.83
CA TYR A 60 13.27 13.94 -10.64
C TYR A 60 13.68 15.39 -10.91
N ALA A 61 14.27 15.68 -12.06
CA ALA A 61 14.57 17.03 -12.54
C ALA A 61 14.81 17.01 -14.05
N PRO A 62 14.68 18.15 -14.76
CA PRO A 62 14.93 18.21 -16.20
C PRO A 62 16.28 17.60 -16.59
N GLY A 63 16.24 16.51 -17.37
CA GLY A 63 17.43 15.78 -17.81
C GLY A 63 18.11 14.90 -16.75
N LYS A 64 17.47 14.66 -15.59
CA LYS A 64 17.97 13.78 -14.52
C LYS A 64 16.95 12.69 -14.21
N TYR A 65 17.39 11.45 -14.32
CA TYR A 65 16.55 10.25 -14.19
C TYR A 65 17.02 9.43 -13.01
N PHE A 66 16.10 8.64 -12.43
CA PHE A 66 16.48 7.70 -11.38
C PHE A 66 17.40 6.61 -11.93
N ASP A 67 18.38 6.20 -11.12
CA ASP A 67 19.45 5.30 -11.54
C ASP A 67 19.05 3.82 -11.35
N SER A 68 18.40 3.53 -10.23
CA SER A 68 17.92 2.20 -9.87
C SER A 68 16.75 2.28 -8.90
N PHE A 69 16.07 1.15 -8.71
CA PHE A 69 15.09 0.98 -7.65
C PHE A 69 15.29 -0.38 -6.95
N GLU A 70 14.85 -0.46 -5.70
CA GLU A 70 14.79 -1.70 -4.94
C GLU A 70 13.42 -1.85 -4.26
N VAL A 71 12.96 -3.09 -4.15
CA VAL A 71 11.63 -3.43 -3.62
C VAL A 71 11.79 -4.28 -2.36
N TYR A 72 11.20 -3.81 -1.28
CA TYR A 72 11.33 -4.39 0.05
C TYR A 72 9.96 -4.75 0.65
N PRO A 73 9.81 -5.95 1.24
CA PRO A 73 8.58 -6.32 1.93
C PRO A 73 8.41 -5.53 3.23
N LEU A 74 7.16 -5.21 3.57
CA LEU A 74 6.73 -4.60 4.83
C LEU A 74 5.61 -5.45 5.46
N TYR A 75 5.77 -5.75 6.75
CA TYR A 75 4.84 -6.62 7.48
C TYR A 75 4.01 -5.84 8.50
N ASP A 76 2.85 -6.38 8.85
CA ASP A 76 2.07 -5.92 10.00
C ASP A 76 2.62 -6.50 11.32
N GLU A 77 1.98 -6.18 12.44
CA GLU A 77 2.37 -6.66 13.76
C GLU A 77 2.28 -8.18 13.93
N ASN A 78 1.43 -8.83 13.12
CA ASN A 78 1.15 -10.26 13.11
C ASN A 78 2.03 -11.04 12.13
N GLU A 79 3.04 -10.38 11.54
CA GLU A 79 3.96 -10.94 10.55
C GLU A 79 3.34 -11.24 9.18
N ASN A 80 2.16 -10.68 8.89
CA ASN A 80 1.56 -10.77 7.55
C ASN A 80 2.21 -9.76 6.62
N LEU A 81 2.50 -10.19 5.39
CA LEU A 81 2.93 -9.28 4.33
C LEU A 81 1.75 -8.41 3.92
N VAL A 82 1.85 -7.11 4.15
CA VAL A 82 0.77 -6.16 3.85
C VAL A 82 1.17 -5.17 2.78
N PHE A 83 2.43 -4.72 2.78
CA PHE A 83 2.91 -3.64 1.93
C PHE A 83 4.27 -4.01 1.32
N PHE A 84 4.69 -3.24 0.33
CA PHE A 84 6.08 -3.12 -0.09
C PHE A 84 6.54 -1.65 0.00
N LEU A 85 7.84 -1.47 0.15
CA LEU A 85 8.54 -0.21 0.01
C LEU A 85 9.37 -0.25 -1.27
N ILE A 86 9.24 0.78 -2.10
CA ILE A 86 10.12 1.03 -3.23
C ILE A 86 11.10 2.13 -2.82
N GLU A 87 12.39 1.86 -2.94
CA GLU A 87 13.46 2.84 -2.75
C GLU A 87 14.08 3.18 -4.11
N LEU A 88 14.13 4.47 -4.48
CA LEU A 88 14.73 4.94 -5.73
C LEU A 88 16.03 5.68 -5.47
N GLU A 89 17.02 5.48 -6.35
CA GLU A 89 18.28 6.22 -6.33
C GLU A 89 18.26 7.39 -7.31
N PRO A 90 18.78 8.58 -6.93
CA PRO A 90 19.53 8.86 -5.69
C PRO A 90 18.66 9.21 -4.46
N PHE A 91 17.36 9.43 -4.65
CA PHE A 91 16.39 9.74 -3.58
C PHE A 91 14.98 9.41 -4.09
N TYR A 92 13.98 9.51 -3.20
CA TYR A 92 12.57 9.13 -3.37
C TYR A 92 12.26 7.71 -2.90
N PHE A 93 11.07 7.54 -2.32
CA PHE A 93 10.52 6.25 -1.96
C PHE A 93 8.99 6.26 -2.09
N GLU A 94 8.42 5.08 -2.32
CA GLU A 94 6.97 4.89 -2.51
C GLU A 94 6.51 3.66 -1.73
N PHE A 95 5.34 3.76 -1.11
CA PHE A 95 4.68 2.61 -0.48
C PHE A 95 3.73 1.95 -1.46
N VAL A 96 3.70 0.62 -1.44
CA VAL A 96 2.79 -0.21 -2.23
C VAL A 96 1.95 -1.05 -1.29
N LYS A 97 0.67 -0.70 -1.12
CA LYS A 97 -0.30 -1.47 -0.34
C LYS A 97 -0.81 -2.66 -1.15
N LEU A 98 -0.79 -3.85 -0.55
CA LEU A 98 -1.45 -5.04 -1.09
C LEU A 98 -2.94 -5.00 -0.73
N VAL A 99 -3.82 -5.29 -1.70
CA VAL A 99 -5.27 -5.24 -1.53
C VAL A 99 -5.91 -6.56 -1.92
N ASP A 100 -6.53 -7.22 -0.95
CA ASP A 100 -7.11 -8.56 -1.11
C ASP A 100 -8.53 -8.59 -1.68
N ASP A 101 -9.26 -7.46 -1.63
CA ASP A 101 -10.62 -7.37 -2.15
C ASP A 101 -10.93 -5.95 -2.68
N PRO A 102 -11.02 -5.74 -4.01
CA PRO A 102 -11.59 -4.52 -4.57
C PRO A 102 -13.05 -4.40 -4.14
N ASP A 103 -13.49 -3.24 -3.64
CA ASP A 103 -14.93 -2.98 -3.52
C ASP A 103 -15.65 -3.36 -4.82
N PHE A 104 -16.89 -3.86 -4.73
CA PHE A 104 -17.70 -4.32 -5.87
C PHE A 104 -17.70 -3.34 -7.08
N LEU A 105 -17.63 -2.04 -6.80
CA LEU A 105 -17.54 -0.99 -7.83
C LEU A 105 -16.21 -1.04 -8.60
N HIS A 106 -15.09 -1.39 -7.95
CA HIS A 106 -13.77 -1.55 -8.57
C HIS A 106 -13.68 -2.82 -9.42
N TRP A 107 -14.32 -3.93 -8.99
CA TRP A 107 -14.44 -5.14 -9.80
C TRP A 107 -15.12 -4.88 -11.16
N LEU A 108 -16.16 -4.05 -11.17
CA LEU A 108 -16.89 -3.65 -12.39
C LEU A 108 -16.02 -2.91 -13.42
N ILE A 109 -14.91 -2.28 -13.01
CA ILE A 109 -14.10 -1.40 -13.86
C ILE A 109 -12.74 -2.04 -14.26
N ARG A 110 -12.50 -3.32 -13.93
CA ARG A 110 -11.38 -4.15 -14.46
C ARG A 110 -9.97 -3.58 -14.25
N PHE A 111 -9.74 -2.78 -13.21
CA PHE A 111 -8.38 -2.44 -12.80
C PHE A 111 -7.80 -3.59 -11.97
N ASP A 112 -6.59 -4.03 -12.30
CA ASP A 112 -5.79 -4.95 -11.47
C ASP A 112 -5.28 -4.15 -10.24
N ILE A 113 -6.17 -3.96 -9.26
CA ILE A 113 -5.96 -3.09 -8.09
C ILE A 113 -5.19 -3.75 -6.94
N MET A 114 -4.58 -4.92 -7.18
CA MET A 114 -3.85 -5.68 -6.14
C MET A 114 -2.76 -4.84 -5.46
N TYR A 115 -2.24 -3.85 -6.18
CA TYR A 115 -1.20 -2.94 -5.71
C TYR A 115 -1.74 -1.52 -5.80
N GLN A 116 -1.73 -0.81 -4.68
CA GLN A 116 -2.00 0.62 -4.64
C GLN A 116 -0.78 1.36 -4.14
N TYR A 117 -0.51 2.52 -4.69
CA TYR A 117 0.73 3.27 -4.50
C TYR A 117 0.45 4.58 -3.77
N ASP A 118 1.36 4.96 -2.88
CA ASP A 118 1.43 6.33 -2.36
C ASP A 118 2.88 6.76 -2.15
N GLY A 119 3.23 7.88 -2.78
CA GLY A 119 4.58 8.43 -2.78
C GLY A 119 4.71 9.56 -1.77
N VAL A 120 5.72 9.48 -0.92
CA VAL A 120 6.04 10.53 0.05
C VAL A 120 7.24 11.31 -0.47
N ASN A 121 7.01 12.51 -0.99
CA ASN A 121 8.06 13.34 -1.57
C ASN A 121 9.17 13.69 -0.57
N GLU A 122 8.77 14.05 0.64
CA GLU A 122 9.68 14.38 1.74
C GLU A 122 8.97 14.20 3.09
N TRP A 123 9.75 13.95 4.13
CA TRP A 123 9.26 13.83 5.50
C TRP A 123 10.26 14.34 6.51
N SER A 124 9.79 14.58 7.73
CA SER A 124 10.61 15.07 8.81
C SER A 124 10.36 14.28 10.08
N PRO A 125 11.41 13.90 10.82
CA PRO A 125 11.28 13.25 12.11
C PRO A 125 10.64 14.21 13.14
N TYR A 126 9.79 13.66 14.00
CA TYR A 126 9.14 14.41 15.06
C TYR A 126 8.77 13.49 16.22
N LYS A 127 8.62 14.08 17.40
CA LYS A 127 7.94 13.43 18.52
C LYS A 127 6.50 13.91 18.59
N PRO A 128 5.52 13.02 18.78
CA PRO A 128 4.15 13.46 18.84
C PRO A 128 3.88 14.16 20.18
N SER A 129 3.34 15.38 20.13
CA SER A 129 2.84 16.09 21.30
C SER A 129 1.33 15.88 21.40
N GLY A 130 0.79 15.65 22.60
CA GLY A 130 -0.63 15.33 22.82
C GLY A 130 -1.64 16.45 22.48
N GLU A 131 -1.19 17.51 21.81
CA GLU A 131 -2.01 18.63 21.38
C GLU A 131 -2.59 18.34 19.99
N THR A 132 -3.91 18.12 19.90
CA THR A 132 -4.57 17.66 18.67
C THR A 132 -5.54 18.68 18.06
N SER A 133 -5.62 19.89 18.63
CA SER A 133 -6.65 20.88 18.27
C SER A 133 -6.08 22.10 17.57
N SER A 134 -5.75 21.98 16.28
CA SER A 134 -5.97 23.07 15.30
C SER A 134 -5.84 22.59 13.85
N ASN A 135 -6.18 23.48 12.90
CA ASN A 135 -5.98 23.27 11.46
C ASN A 135 -4.51 23.47 11.01
N ASP A 136 -3.57 23.67 11.94
CA ASP A 136 -2.14 23.80 11.67
C ASP A 136 -1.48 22.41 11.60
N PRO A 137 -0.87 22.03 10.47
CA PRO A 137 -0.18 20.74 10.31
C PRO A 137 1.05 20.57 11.22
N ASN A 138 1.48 21.64 11.92
CA ASN A 138 2.58 21.59 12.89
C ASN A 138 2.13 21.32 14.33
N ILE A 139 0.83 21.40 14.64
CA ILE A 139 0.34 21.11 15.99
C ILE A 139 0.34 19.60 16.24
N GLY A 140 0.76 19.22 17.45
CA GLY A 140 0.94 17.83 17.83
C GLY A 140 2.23 17.20 17.33
N ARG A 141 3.16 17.99 16.77
CA ARG A 141 4.47 17.54 16.29
C ARG A 141 5.60 18.39 16.85
N ASP A 142 6.38 17.80 17.74
CA ASP A 142 7.63 18.39 18.21
C ASP A 142 8.75 17.94 17.26
N TRP A 143 9.04 18.79 16.27
CA TRP A 143 10.03 18.49 15.23
C TRP A 143 11.42 18.21 15.81
N ILE A 144 12.08 17.15 15.30
CA ILE A 144 13.49 16.91 15.60
C ILE A 144 14.32 17.81 14.67
N LEU A 145 15.17 18.64 15.28
CA LEU A 145 15.96 19.65 14.61
C LEU A 145 17.42 19.19 14.46
N ASP A 146 18.10 19.76 13.47
CA ASP A 146 19.54 19.56 13.27
C ASP A 146 20.39 20.38 14.26
N GLU A 147 21.70 20.32 14.10
CA GLU A 147 22.67 21.05 14.93
C GLU A 147 22.53 22.58 14.86
N ASN A 148 21.91 23.11 13.81
CA ASN A 148 21.65 24.54 13.61
C ASN A 148 20.27 24.96 14.13
N GLY A 149 19.47 24.02 14.62
CA GLY A 149 18.08 24.26 15.03
C GLY A 149 17.11 24.33 13.85
N GLU A 150 17.49 23.82 12.68
CA GLU A 150 16.63 23.75 11.50
C GLU A 150 15.91 22.40 11.43
N LYS A 151 14.71 22.39 10.84
CA LYS A 151 13.93 21.17 10.66
C LYS A 151 14.63 20.23 9.68
N ILE A 152 14.87 19.00 10.12
CA ILE A 152 15.45 17.96 9.26
C ILE A 152 14.41 17.51 8.22
N VAL A 153 14.82 17.42 6.95
CA VAL A 153 13.95 16.94 5.85
C VAL A 153 14.65 15.82 5.09
N TYR A 154 13.96 14.69 4.95
CA TYR A 154 14.46 13.50 4.27
C TYR A 154 13.64 13.19 3.03
N LYS A 155 14.33 12.68 2.00
CA LYS A 155 13.74 12.20 0.73
C LYS A 155 13.90 10.69 0.53
N LYS A 156 14.51 10.01 1.50
CA LYS A 156 14.66 8.55 1.58
C LYS A 156 13.77 8.05 2.70
N SER A 157 13.33 6.79 2.66
CA SER A 157 12.39 6.30 3.68
C SER A 157 13.00 6.33 5.09
N PRO A 158 12.18 6.29 6.15
CA PRO A 158 12.67 6.12 7.52
C PRO A 158 13.56 4.88 7.68
N TYR A 159 13.28 3.80 6.95
CA TYR A 159 14.08 2.58 6.97
C TYR A 159 15.49 2.80 6.46
N TYR A 160 15.65 3.50 5.33
CA TYR A 160 16.95 3.84 4.78
C TYR A 160 17.72 4.81 5.68
N VAL A 161 17.08 5.91 6.06
CA VAL A 161 17.71 7.00 6.83
C VAL A 161 18.22 6.53 8.20
N THR A 162 17.50 5.62 8.85
CA THR A 162 17.89 5.08 10.16
C THR A 162 18.84 3.88 10.07
N GLY A 163 19.28 3.48 8.87
CA GLY A 163 20.17 2.33 8.66
C GLY A 163 19.50 0.97 8.89
N ASN A 164 18.17 0.91 8.79
CA ASN A 164 17.34 -0.27 9.03
C ASN A 164 16.81 -0.91 7.75
N ILE A 165 17.36 -0.56 6.58
CA ILE A 165 16.84 -1.04 5.29
C ILE A 165 16.97 -2.56 5.13
N ASP A 166 18.03 -3.17 5.69
CA ASP A 166 18.25 -4.62 5.64
C ASP A 166 17.54 -5.39 6.77
N ASN A 167 17.00 -4.68 7.76
CA ASN A 167 16.26 -5.28 8.86
C ASN A 167 14.86 -5.72 8.40
N ARG A 168 14.19 -6.55 9.20
CA ARG A 168 12.77 -6.85 8.97
C ARG A 168 11.96 -5.58 9.27
N LYS A 169 11.19 -5.13 8.29
CA LYS A 169 10.50 -3.84 8.29
C LYS A 169 9.02 -4.02 8.54
N TYR A 170 8.48 -3.17 9.40
CA TYR A 170 7.09 -3.24 9.83
C TYR A 170 6.39 -1.93 9.52
N ILE A 171 5.16 -2.01 9.02
CA ILE A 171 4.27 -0.86 8.88
C ILE A 171 2.99 -1.16 9.63
N ILE A 172 2.75 -0.40 10.70
CA ILE A 172 1.67 -0.66 11.65
C ILE A 172 0.59 0.38 11.43
N GLU A 173 -0.61 -0.06 11.07
CA GLU A 173 -1.78 0.82 10.98
C GLU A 173 -2.23 1.24 12.38
N THR A 174 -2.54 2.52 12.56
CA THR A 174 -3.09 3.03 13.81
C THR A 174 -4.61 2.90 13.85
N GLU A 175 -5.25 3.26 14.96
CA GLU A 175 -6.73 3.30 15.04
C GLU A 175 -7.36 4.30 14.08
N LYS A 176 -6.60 5.32 13.67
CA LYS A 176 -7.04 6.26 12.63
C LYS A 176 -6.66 5.66 11.28
N ARG A 177 -7.69 5.47 10.45
CA ARG A 177 -7.54 4.95 9.09
C ARG A 177 -6.49 5.74 8.31
N ASP A 178 -5.71 5.01 7.52
CA ASP A 178 -4.70 5.55 6.62
C ASP A 178 -3.50 6.22 7.33
N GLU A 179 -3.41 6.09 8.66
CA GLU A 179 -2.27 6.56 9.45
C GLU A 179 -1.41 5.37 9.89
N TYR A 180 -0.12 5.39 9.56
CA TYR A 180 0.80 4.27 9.71
C TYR A 180 2.11 4.63 10.41
N VAL A 181 2.60 3.74 11.27
CA VAL A 181 3.92 3.82 11.91
C VAL A 181 4.92 2.98 11.12
N CYS A 182 6.02 3.58 10.66
CA CYS A 182 7.17 2.84 10.14
C CYS A 182 8.03 2.33 11.29
N ALA A 183 8.29 1.02 11.36
CA ALA A 183 8.92 0.40 12.51
C ALA A 183 9.87 -0.74 12.19
N VAL A 184 10.74 -1.05 13.15
CA VAL A 184 11.49 -2.31 13.25
C VAL A 184 11.23 -2.96 14.61
N LYS A 185 11.57 -4.24 14.77
CA LYS A 185 11.60 -4.90 16.08
C LYS A 185 13.01 -4.96 16.63
N GLU A 186 13.20 -4.43 17.83
CA GLU A 186 14.43 -4.54 18.61
C GLU A 186 14.12 -5.06 20.01
N ASN A 187 14.84 -6.09 20.46
CA ASN A 187 14.66 -6.69 21.80
C ASN A 187 13.20 -7.06 22.14
N GLY A 188 12.42 -7.48 21.14
CA GLY A 188 11.02 -7.87 21.30
C GLY A 188 10.02 -6.71 21.35
N LYS A 189 10.46 -5.45 21.21
CA LYS A 189 9.61 -4.26 21.13
C LYS A 189 9.69 -3.63 19.75
N PHE A 190 8.67 -2.86 19.38
CA PHE A 190 8.73 -2.05 18.17
C PHE A 190 9.48 -0.74 18.43
N VAL A 191 10.23 -0.28 17.45
CA VAL A 191 10.90 1.02 17.43
C VAL A 191 10.31 1.82 16.28
N ASN A 192 9.75 2.98 16.57
CA ASN A 192 9.24 3.91 15.57
C ASN A 192 10.41 4.62 14.88
N LEU A 193 10.53 4.46 13.56
CA LEU A 193 11.66 5.01 12.80
C LEU A 193 11.54 6.51 12.50
N ILE A 194 10.39 7.13 12.79
CA ILE A 194 10.17 8.58 12.63
C ILE A 194 10.57 9.31 13.91
N SER A 195 10.14 8.81 15.08
CA SER A 195 10.43 9.47 16.38
C SER A 195 11.63 8.89 17.13
N GLY A 196 12.03 7.65 16.83
CA GLY A 196 13.02 6.87 17.56
C GLY A 196 12.50 6.25 18.86
N ASP A 197 11.21 6.40 19.19
CA ASP A 197 10.65 5.89 20.44
C ASP A 197 10.27 4.40 20.32
N THR A 198 10.40 3.67 21.42
CA THR A 198 9.94 2.28 21.53
C THR A 198 8.47 2.22 21.90
N PHE A 199 7.73 1.27 21.34
CA PHE A 199 6.33 1.03 21.70
C PHE A 199 5.96 -0.45 21.68
N GLU A 200 4.81 -0.75 22.27
CA GLU A 200 4.21 -2.07 22.31
C GLU A 200 2.79 -1.99 21.75
N ILE A 201 2.32 -3.12 21.24
CA ILE A 201 0.96 -3.28 20.72
C ILE A 201 0.22 -4.18 21.69
N GLU A 202 -0.84 -3.65 22.29
CA GLU A 202 -1.67 -4.34 23.26
C GLU A 202 -3.07 -4.53 22.67
N ASN A 203 -3.51 -5.79 22.57
CA ASN A 203 -4.83 -6.15 22.00
C ASN A 203 -5.09 -5.59 20.59
N GLY A 204 -4.04 -5.45 19.77
CA GLY A 204 -4.15 -4.92 18.40
C GLY A 204 -4.14 -3.39 18.31
N SER A 205 -3.98 -2.68 19.42
CA SER A 205 -3.87 -1.21 19.45
C SER A 205 -2.51 -0.77 19.97
N ILE A 206 -2.01 0.34 19.42
CA ILE A 206 -0.80 0.99 19.92
C ILE A 206 -1.14 1.72 21.23
N SER A 207 -0.45 1.39 22.32
CA SER A 207 -0.77 1.91 23.67
C SER A 207 -0.34 3.36 23.91
N THR A 208 0.45 3.94 23.01
CA THR A 208 1.04 5.27 23.14
C THR A 208 0.90 6.06 21.85
N LEU A 209 0.90 7.39 21.95
CA LEU A 209 0.88 8.25 20.79
C LEU A 209 2.22 8.09 20.01
N GLN A 210 2.13 7.90 18.69
CA GLN A 210 3.28 7.61 17.83
C GLN A 210 3.38 8.60 16.68
N ALA A 211 4.60 8.80 16.17
CA ALA A 211 4.82 9.53 14.92
C ALA A 211 4.46 8.63 13.72
N THR A 212 3.83 9.21 12.70
CA THR A 212 3.11 8.47 11.67
C THR A 212 3.21 9.14 10.29
N PHE A 213 2.90 8.36 9.26
CA PHE A 213 2.54 8.83 7.93
C PHE A 213 1.02 8.73 7.72
N ASP A 214 0.42 9.79 7.18
CA ASP A 214 -0.90 9.71 6.55
C ASP A 214 -0.70 9.31 5.08
N LEU A 215 -1.08 8.09 4.68
CA LEU A 215 -0.86 7.55 3.33
C LEU A 215 -2.17 7.43 2.53
N ALA A 216 -2.22 8.05 1.35
CA ALA A 216 -3.41 8.18 0.51
C ALA A 216 -3.30 7.38 -0.80
N PHE A 217 -3.46 6.06 -0.69
CA PHE A 217 -3.26 5.09 -1.77
C PHE A 217 -4.11 5.29 -3.03
N ARG A 218 -3.50 5.08 -4.20
CA ARG A 218 -4.12 5.13 -5.53
C ARG A 218 -3.73 3.91 -6.38
N PRO A 219 -4.55 3.50 -7.36
CA PRO A 219 -4.24 2.32 -8.18
C PRO A 219 -3.10 2.52 -9.20
N GLU A 220 -2.64 3.76 -9.39
CA GLU A 220 -1.60 4.12 -10.37
C GLU A 220 -0.32 4.53 -9.65
N ILE A 221 0.82 4.16 -10.24
CA ILE A 221 2.15 4.60 -9.79
C ILE A 221 2.26 6.11 -10.04
N ARG A 222 2.71 6.88 -9.06
CA ARG A 222 2.69 8.36 -9.12
C ARG A 222 4.01 9.00 -9.59
N LEU A 223 4.96 8.19 -10.05
CA LEU A 223 6.29 8.60 -10.52
C LEU A 223 6.31 9.07 -11.97
#